data_AF-A0A8S3DG62-F1
#
_entry.id   AF-A0A8S3DG62-F1
#
_cell.length_a   1.000
_cell.length_b   1.000
_cell.length_c   1.000
_cell.angle_alpha   90.00
_cell.angle_beta   90.00
_cell.angle_gamma   90.00
#
_symmetry.space_group_name_H-M   'P 1'
#
loop_
_entity.id
_entity.type
_entity.pdbx_description
1 polymer ?
#
loop_
_entity_poly.entity_id
_entity_poly.type
_entity_poly.pdbx_seq_one_letter_code
_entity_poly.pdbx_strand_id
1 'polypeptide(L)'
;MDWHRLHTSASIALLRTLLICINIIFVISGGILFMLGIVLRSQLAIFLDITPEMSSSSPYILIGLGLIIFFIGLFAFWCTIKGHVTMLYIYAVVVFLIFAAEIFLAVTVLMKQQTYEETFKTSLGNIIRQYPNEPMATHVNRLQIALSCCGIDSYTDWFQTTYGSELRQVPESCCKKSLNHPCTRTDLKKEYLPADINSKVG
;
A
#
# COMPACT_ATOMS: atom_id res chain seq x y z
N MET A 1 24.11 23.43 44.77
CA MET A 1 23.41 23.49 43.48
C MET A 1 23.68 22.16 42.80
N ASP A 2 22.72 21.24 42.87
CA ASP A 2 22.99 19.80 42.76
C ASP A 2 23.12 19.34 41.30
N TRP A 3 24.34 18.95 40.92
CA TRP A 3 24.71 18.45 39.59
C TRP A 3 23.80 17.31 39.09
N HIS A 4 23.31 16.47 40.01
CA HIS A 4 22.35 15.39 39.70
C HIS A 4 20.99 15.90 39.22
N ARG A 5 20.49 17.03 39.76
CA ARG A 5 19.22 17.64 39.31
C ARG A 5 19.35 18.29 37.94
N LEU A 6 20.53 18.81 37.59
CA LEU A 6 20.78 19.38 36.28
C LEU A 6 20.72 18.30 35.19
N HIS A 7 21.37 17.16 35.42
CA HIS A 7 21.36 16.03 34.49
C HIS A 7 19.95 15.50 34.22
N THR A 8 19.16 15.28 35.27
CA THR A 8 17.79 14.80 35.11
C THR A 8 16.91 15.82 34.38
N SER A 9 17.10 17.11 34.61
CA SER A 9 16.31 18.16 33.96
C SER A 9 16.61 18.28 32.47
N ALA A 10 17.89 18.17 32.07
CA ALA A 10 18.30 18.18 30.67
C ALA A 10 17.80 16.94 29.91
N SER A 11 17.88 15.75 30.52
CA SER A 11 17.39 14.50 29.92
C SER A 11 15.86 14.50 29.76
N ILE A 12 15.11 15.01 30.74
CA ILE A 12 13.65 15.14 30.63
C ILE A 12 13.26 16.14 29.54
N ALA A 13 13.99 17.26 29.43
CA ALA A 13 13.78 18.24 28.36
C ALA A 13 14.06 17.64 26.97
N LEU A 14 15.15 16.90 26.81
CA LEU A 14 15.48 16.20 25.57
C LEU A 14 14.41 15.17 25.20
N LEU A 15 14.03 14.31 26.15
CA LEU A 15 12.99 13.30 25.94
C LEU A 15 11.66 13.94 25.53
N ARG A 16 11.27 15.04 26.21
CA ARG A 16 10.06 15.80 25.89
C ARG A 16 10.10 16.35 24.47
N THR A 17 11.21 16.99 24.07
CA THR A 17 11.37 17.52 22.71
C THR A 17 11.32 16.42 21.65
N LEU A 18 12.03 15.31 21.87
CA LEU A 18 12.01 14.15 20.97
C LEU A 18 10.61 13.56 20.80
N LEU A 19 9.88 13.37 21.90
CA LEU A 19 8.51 12.86 21.86
C LEU A 19 7.56 13.81 21.14
N ILE A 20 7.73 15.13 21.29
CA ILE A 20 6.96 16.13 20.51
C ILE A 20 7.24 15.98 19.02
N CYS A 21 8.51 15.87 18.61
CA CYS A 21 8.88 15.67 17.21
C CYS A 21 8.28 14.39 16.63
N ILE A 22 8.41 13.26 17.34
CA ILE A 22 7.84 11.96 16.93
C ILE A 22 6.32 12.05 16.79
N ASN A 23 5.63 12.69 17.73
CA ASN A 23 4.17 12.88 17.67
C ASN A 23 3.73 13.71 16.46
N ILE A 24 4.46 14.78 16.12
CA ILE A 24 4.15 15.58 14.93
C ILE A 24 4.27 14.73 13.67
N ILE A 25 5.31 13.89 13.56
CA ILE A 25 5.48 12.96 12.45
C ILE A 25 4.32 11.96 12.37
N PHE A 26 3.86 11.42 13.50
CA PHE A 26 2.71 10.52 13.54
C PHE A 26 1.40 11.21 13.12
N VAL A 27 1.15 12.45 13.54
CA VAL A 27 -0.03 13.21 13.12
C VAL A 27 0.00 13.46 11.60
N ILE A 28 1.13 13.90 11.06
CA ILE A 28 1.28 14.15 9.63
C ILE A 28 1.09 12.85 8.82
N SER A 29 1.76 11.76 9.23
CA SER A 29 1.62 10.47 8.55
C SER A 29 0.21 9.90 8.65
N GLY A 30 -0.46 9.98 9.81
CA GLY A 30 -1.86 9.60 9.97
C GLY A 30 -2.80 10.39 9.06
N GLY A 31 -2.59 11.71 8.95
CA GLY A 31 -3.33 12.57 8.01
C GLY A 31 -3.10 12.18 6.55
N ILE A 32 -1.87 11.88 6.15
CA ILE A 32 -1.54 11.39 4.80
C ILE A 32 -2.23 10.05 4.53
N LEU A 33 -2.15 9.08 5.46
CA LEU A 33 -2.79 7.77 5.32
C LEU A 33 -4.31 7.89 5.20
N PHE A 34 -4.93 8.77 5.99
CA PHE A 34 -6.35 9.05 5.90
C PHE A 34 -6.75 9.63 4.54
N MET A 35 -6.00 10.63 4.05
CA MET A 35 -6.25 11.24 2.74
C MET A 35 -6.04 10.23 1.60
N LEU A 36 -4.96 9.43 1.65
CA LEU A 36 -4.72 8.34 0.71
C LEU A 36 -5.85 7.31 0.74
N GLY A 37 -6.35 6.96 1.93
CA GLY A 37 -7.51 6.10 2.09
C GLY A 37 -8.76 6.65 1.39
N ILE A 38 -9.05 7.94 1.55
CA ILE A 38 -10.17 8.60 0.88
C ILE A 38 -9.97 8.62 -0.63
N VAL A 39 -8.78 8.96 -1.12
CA VAL A 39 -8.48 9.00 -2.56
C VAL A 39 -8.57 7.59 -3.16
N LEU A 40 -8.01 6.58 -2.50
CA LEU A 40 -8.15 5.19 -2.93
C LEU A 40 -9.62 4.78 -2.95
N ARG A 41 -10.39 5.19 -1.92
CA ARG A 41 -11.83 4.93 -1.90
C ARG A 41 -12.57 5.69 -3.00
N SER A 42 -12.26 6.93 -3.32
CA SER A 42 -12.95 7.69 -4.38
C SER A 42 -12.60 7.16 -5.77
N GLN A 43 -11.35 6.81 -6.00
CA GLN A 43 -10.88 6.09 -7.18
C GLN A 43 -11.46 4.66 -7.25
N LEU A 44 -11.87 4.05 -6.14
CA LEU A 44 -12.65 2.83 -6.15
C LEU A 44 -14.15 3.10 -6.35
N ALA A 45 -14.72 4.14 -5.74
CA ALA A 45 -16.16 4.41 -5.64
C ALA A 45 -16.75 5.02 -6.91
N ILE A 46 -16.07 5.99 -7.54
CA ILE A 46 -16.45 6.55 -8.85
C ILE A 46 -16.48 5.44 -9.92
N PHE A 47 -15.76 4.35 -9.66
CA PHE A 47 -15.63 3.21 -10.54
C PHE A 47 -16.58 2.04 -10.13
N LEU A 48 -16.97 1.91 -8.86
CA LEU A 48 -17.93 0.90 -8.37
C LEU A 48 -19.41 1.28 -8.56
N ASP A 49 -19.71 2.55 -8.85
CA ASP A 49 -21.09 2.99 -9.19
C ASP A 49 -21.63 2.34 -10.50
N ILE A 50 -20.77 1.62 -11.23
CA ILE A 50 -21.11 0.85 -12.43
C ILE A 50 -21.31 -0.66 -12.11
N THR A 51 -20.94 -1.15 -10.92
CA THR A 51 -21.06 -2.57 -10.52
C THR A 51 -21.21 -2.70 -8.99
N PRO A 52 -22.42 -2.91 -8.46
CA PRO A 52 -22.73 -2.73 -7.04
C PRO A 52 -22.28 -3.85 -6.08
N GLU A 53 -21.57 -4.87 -6.54
CA GLU A 53 -21.47 -6.13 -5.79
C GLU A 53 -20.13 -6.37 -5.05
N MET A 54 -19.08 -5.58 -5.28
CA MET A 54 -17.76 -5.88 -4.67
C MET A 54 -17.26 -4.83 -3.70
N SER A 55 -17.71 -4.96 -2.46
CA SER A 55 -17.17 -4.25 -1.30
C SER A 55 -15.79 -4.80 -0.91
N SER A 56 -14.76 -4.46 -1.68
CA SER A 56 -13.37 -4.69 -1.26
C SER A 56 -13.13 -3.95 0.05
N SER A 57 -12.87 -4.67 1.14
CA SER A 57 -12.73 -4.07 2.49
C SER A 57 -11.39 -3.33 2.70
N SER A 58 -10.43 -3.51 1.79
CA SER A 58 -9.07 -2.96 1.86
C SER A 58 -8.98 -1.43 2.07
N PRO A 59 -9.68 -0.56 1.33
CA PRO A 59 -9.60 0.90 1.53
C PRO A 59 -10.15 1.34 2.89
N TYR A 60 -11.13 0.63 3.47
CA TYR A 60 -11.68 1.00 4.78
C TYR A 60 -10.69 0.79 5.92
N ILE A 61 -9.85 -0.25 5.82
CA ILE A 61 -8.78 -0.52 6.79
C ILE A 61 -7.79 0.64 6.79
N LEU A 62 -7.40 1.14 5.61
CA LEU A 62 -6.45 2.26 5.50
C LEU A 62 -7.04 3.57 6.05
N ILE A 63 -8.31 3.87 5.74
CA ILE A 63 -9.02 5.04 6.29
C ILE A 63 -9.12 4.95 7.81
N GLY A 64 -9.57 3.80 8.33
CA GLY A 64 -9.74 3.58 9.77
C GLY A 64 -8.41 3.69 10.52
N LEU A 65 -7.35 3.08 9.99
CA LEU A 65 -6.02 3.15 10.58
C LEU A 65 -5.46 4.58 10.58
N GLY A 66 -5.56 5.29 9.45
CA GLY A 66 -5.11 6.69 9.35
C GLY A 66 -5.83 7.60 10.33
N LEU A 67 -7.14 7.43 10.49
CA LEU A 67 -7.95 8.20 11.43
C LEU A 67 -7.57 7.93 12.89
N ILE A 68 -7.37 6.67 13.26
CA ILE A 68 -6.93 6.26 14.61
C ILE A 68 -5.56 6.87 14.94
N ILE A 69 -4.59 6.75 14.03
CA ILE A 69 -3.24 7.31 14.21
C ILE A 69 -3.31 8.83 14.38
N PHE A 70 -4.11 9.52 13.56
CA PHE A 70 -4.29 10.96 13.65
C PHE A 70 -4.85 11.40 15.02
N PHE A 71 -5.91 10.76 15.51
CA PHE A 71 -6.49 11.09 16.82
C PHE A 71 -5.60 10.73 18.00
N ILE A 72 -4.90 9.58 17.95
CA ILE A 72 -3.91 9.21 18.96
C ILE A 72 -2.79 10.26 19.01
N GLY A 73 -2.31 10.73 17.87
CA GLY A 73 -1.29 11.78 17.79
C GLY A 73 -1.75 13.11 18.38
N LEU A 74 -3.00 13.53 18.13
CA LEU A 74 -3.58 14.74 18.75
C LEU A 74 -3.70 14.60 20.27
N PHE A 75 -4.15 13.44 20.75
CA PHE A 75 -4.24 13.16 22.18
C PHE A 75 -2.85 13.13 22.84
N ALA A 76 -1.87 12.51 22.20
CA ALA A 76 -0.49 12.47 22.67
C ALA A 76 0.15 13.87 22.74
N PHE A 77 -0.18 14.75 21.79
CA PHE A 77 0.23 16.16 21.84
C PHE A 77 -0.34 16.87 23.08
N TRP A 78 -1.64 16.70 23.36
CA TRP A 78 -2.27 17.25 24.56
C TRP A 78 -1.67 16.70 25.86
N CYS A 79 -1.40 15.39 25.92
CA CYS A 79 -0.75 14.75 27.06
C CYS A 79 0.67 15.30 27.31
N THR A 80 1.44 15.53 26.25
CA THR A 80 2.82 16.02 26.34
C THR A 80 2.91 17.48 26.77
N ILE A 81 1.89 18.29 26.43
CA ILE A 81 1.77 19.68 26.90
C ILE A 81 1.50 19.76 28.40
N LYS A 82 0.64 18.87 28.93
CA LYS A 82 0.23 18.86 30.35
C LYS A 82 1.35 18.58 31.36
N GLY A 83 2.56 18.25 30.90
CA GLY A 83 3.80 18.39 31.67
C GLY A 83 4.00 17.43 32.84
N HIS A 84 3.13 16.43 33.04
CA HIS A 84 3.28 15.46 34.12
C HIS A 84 4.37 14.43 33.77
N VAL A 85 5.49 14.45 34.49
CA VAL A 85 6.69 13.63 34.20
C VAL A 85 6.37 12.13 34.16
N THR A 86 5.48 11.64 35.02
CA THR A 86 5.07 10.21 35.03
C THR A 86 4.34 9.81 33.75
N MET A 87 3.51 10.70 33.18
CA MET A 87 2.78 10.41 31.93
C MET A 87 3.74 10.36 30.74
N LEU A 88 4.76 11.23 30.75
CA LEU A 88 5.80 11.24 29.72
C LEU A 88 6.59 9.91 29.70
N TYR A 89 6.91 9.37 30.88
CA TYR A 89 7.63 8.10 31.00
C TYR A 89 6.81 6.92 30.48
N ILE A 90 5.54 6.81 30.90
CA ILE A 90 4.65 5.75 30.42
C ILE A 90 4.49 5.83 28.89
N TYR A 91 4.32 7.04 28.36
CA TYR A 91 4.21 7.26 26.92
C TYR A 91 5.49 6.82 26.18
N ALA A 92 6.67 7.20 26.68
CA ALA A 92 7.95 6.81 26.10
C ALA A 92 8.12 5.28 26.07
N VAL A 93 7.75 4.58 27.14
CA VAL A 93 7.81 3.11 27.21
C VAL A 93 6.88 2.47 26.18
N VAL A 94 5.64 2.95 26.06
CA VAL A 94 4.69 2.41 25.07
C VAL A 94 5.20 2.61 23.65
N VAL A 95 5.69 3.81 23.32
CA VAL A 95 6.26 4.10 21.99
C VAL A 95 7.48 3.23 21.70
N PHE A 96 8.35 3.01 22.69
CA PHE A 96 9.50 2.12 22.55
C PHE A 96 9.08 0.66 22.28
N LEU A 97 8.06 0.16 22.97
CA LEU A 97 7.52 -1.18 22.74
C LEU A 97 6.91 -1.33 21.34
N ILE A 98 6.18 -0.31 20.87
CA ILE A 98 5.65 -0.29 19.50
C ILE A 98 6.79 -0.32 18.48
N PHE A 99 7.82 0.51 18.67
CA PHE A 99 8.99 0.53 17.78
C PHE A 99 9.73 -0.82 17.74
N ALA A 100 9.91 -1.46 18.89
CA ALA A 100 10.49 -2.80 18.96
C ALA A 100 9.64 -3.85 18.23
N ALA A 101 8.31 -3.78 18.38
CA ALA A 101 7.37 -4.65 17.67
C ALA A 101 7.43 -4.42 16.14
N GLU A 102 7.52 -3.16 15.69
CA GLU A 102 7.67 -2.86 14.26
C GLU A 102 8.97 -3.40 13.68
N ILE A 103 10.10 -3.28 14.39
CA ILE A 103 11.37 -3.88 13.95
C ILE A 103 11.22 -5.40 13.83
N PHE A 104 10.58 -6.05 14.81
CA PHE A 104 10.35 -7.48 14.77
C PHE A 104 9.49 -7.90 13.57
N LEU A 105 8.40 -7.16 13.29
CA LEU A 105 7.56 -7.38 12.11
C LEU A 105 8.34 -7.16 10.81
N ALA A 106 9.11 -6.07 10.70
CA ALA A 106 9.91 -5.77 9.53
C ALA A 106 10.94 -6.86 9.24
N VAL A 107 11.68 -7.32 10.27
CA VAL A 107 12.64 -8.43 10.13
C VAL A 107 11.93 -9.71 9.72
N THR A 108 10.77 -10.02 10.31
CA THR A 108 9.97 -11.21 9.95
C THR A 108 9.54 -11.16 8.49
N VAL A 109 9.11 -9.99 8.00
CA VAL A 109 8.72 -9.79 6.61
C VAL A 109 9.91 -9.98 5.68
N LEU A 110 11.06 -9.39 6.00
CA LEU A 110 12.29 -9.52 5.20
C LEU A 110 12.78 -10.97 5.11
N MET A 111 12.74 -11.72 6.22
CA MET A 111 13.14 -13.14 6.22
C MET A 111 12.23 -14.02 5.35
N LYS A 112 10.95 -13.65 5.23
CA LYS A 112 9.94 -14.43 4.50
C LYS A 112 9.54 -13.79 3.17
N GLN A 113 10.32 -12.83 2.66
CA GLN A 113 9.97 -12.08 1.46
C GLN A 113 9.61 -13.00 0.28
N GLN A 114 10.42 -14.05 0.05
CA GLN A 114 10.14 -15.03 -1.03
C GLN A 114 8.78 -15.73 -0.84
N THR A 115 8.45 -16.14 0.38
CA THR A 115 7.15 -16.77 0.67
C THR A 115 5.98 -15.80 0.46
N TYR A 116 6.16 -14.51 0.80
CA TYR A 116 5.13 -13.50 0.53
C TYR A 116 4.95 -13.26 -0.97
N GLU A 117 6.03 -13.20 -1.74
CA GLU A 117 5.97 -13.06 -3.20
C GLU A 117 5.25 -14.25 -3.84
N GLU A 118 5.58 -15.49 -3.47
CA GLU A 118 4.91 -16.68 -3.99
C GLU A 118 3.42 -16.74 -3.61
N THR A 119 3.10 -16.41 -2.36
CA THR A 119 1.71 -16.39 -1.87
C THR A 119 0.91 -15.32 -2.61
N PHE A 120 1.51 -14.15 -2.82
CA PHE A 120 0.90 -13.05 -3.56
C PHE A 120 0.68 -13.41 -5.02
N LYS A 121 1.69 -13.97 -5.71
CA LYS A 121 1.58 -14.47 -7.08
C LYS A 121 0.51 -15.55 -7.22
N THR A 122 0.45 -16.48 -6.27
CA THR A 122 -0.59 -17.54 -6.25
C THR A 122 -1.99 -16.94 -6.10
N SER A 123 -2.12 -15.93 -5.25
CA SER A 123 -3.40 -15.22 -5.03
C SER A 123 -3.84 -14.47 -6.29
N LEU A 124 -2.91 -13.77 -6.95
CA LEU A 124 -3.14 -13.12 -8.25
C LEU A 124 -3.45 -14.13 -9.37
N GLY A 125 -2.80 -15.29 -9.37
CA GLY A 125 -3.09 -16.37 -10.31
C GLY A 125 -4.51 -16.89 -10.19
N ASN A 126 -4.99 -17.07 -8.96
CA ASN A 126 -6.39 -17.47 -8.71
C ASN A 126 -7.39 -16.41 -9.16
N ILE A 127 -7.05 -15.12 -8.99
CA ILE A 127 -7.85 -14.00 -9.46
C ILE A 127 -7.93 -13.97 -11.00
N ILE A 128 -6.78 -14.09 -11.67
CA ILE A 128 -6.70 -14.01 -13.14
C ILE A 128 -7.36 -15.22 -13.81
N ARG A 129 -7.33 -16.41 -13.17
CA ARG A 129 -8.06 -17.60 -13.64
C ARG A 129 -9.58 -17.46 -13.62
N GLN A 130 -10.13 -16.53 -12.84
CA GLN A 130 -11.56 -16.25 -12.82
C GLN A 130 -11.98 -15.30 -13.95
N TYR A 131 -11.05 -14.74 -14.72
CA TYR A 131 -11.36 -13.93 -15.89
C TYR A 131 -11.98 -14.80 -17.02
N PRO A 132 -13.01 -14.36 -17.76
CA PRO A 132 -13.61 -13.01 -17.78
C PRO A 132 -14.83 -12.84 -16.88
N ASN A 133 -15.01 -13.63 -15.81
CA ASN A 133 -16.18 -13.53 -14.96
C ASN A 133 -16.24 -12.16 -14.27
N GLU A 134 -17.35 -11.45 -14.47
CA GLU A 134 -17.66 -10.27 -13.67
C GLU A 134 -18.03 -10.69 -12.25
N PRO A 135 -17.65 -9.92 -11.22
CA PRO A 135 -17.03 -8.58 -11.27
C PRO A 135 -15.49 -8.58 -11.29
N MET A 136 -14.85 -9.77 -11.31
CA MET A 136 -13.40 -9.88 -11.18
C MET A 136 -12.65 -9.32 -12.40
N ALA A 137 -13.21 -9.50 -13.59
CA ALA A 137 -12.64 -8.97 -14.84
C ALA A 137 -12.47 -7.44 -14.79
N THR A 138 -13.49 -6.71 -14.34
CA THR A 138 -13.43 -5.26 -14.17
C THR A 138 -12.31 -4.84 -13.21
N HIS A 139 -12.14 -5.53 -12.08
CA HIS A 139 -11.10 -5.23 -11.11
C HIS A 139 -9.69 -5.42 -11.67
N VAL A 140 -9.46 -6.55 -12.36
CA VAL A 140 -8.16 -6.85 -12.98
C VAL A 140 -7.80 -5.81 -14.04
N ASN A 141 -8.76 -5.44 -14.89
CA ASN A 141 -8.54 -4.44 -15.94
C ASN A 141 -8.20 -3.06 -15.36
N ARG A 142 -8.85 -2.66 -14.26
CA ARG A 142 -8.57 -1.39 -13.59
C ARG A 142 -7.22 -1.37 -12.90
N LEU A 143 -6.86 -2.45 -12.21
CA LEU A 143 -5.56 -2.56 -11.55
C LEU A 143 -4.43 -2.43 -12.58
N GLN A 144 -4.58 -3.08 -13.74
CA GLN A 144 -3.64 -3.01 -14.85
C GLN A 144 -3.54 -1.61 -15.48
N ILE A 145 -4.64 -0.88 -15.60
CA ILE A 145 -4.62 0.50 -16.10
C ILE A 145 -3.99 1.45 -15.07
N ALA A 146 -4.34 1.31 -13.79
CA ALA A 146 -3.89 2.21 -12.72
C ALA A 146 -2.40 2.06 -12.40
N LEU A 147 -1.90 0.82 -12.40
CA LEU A 147 -0.49 0.51 -12.15
C LEU A 147 0.36 0.49 -13.41
N SER A 148 -0.26 0.68 -14.58
CA SER A 148 0.38 0.40 -15.86
C SER A 148 1.11 -0.95 -15.83
N CYS A 149 0.37 -2.04 -15.71
CA CYS A 149 0.93 -3.39 -15.81
C CYS A 149 0.02 -4.31 -16.65
N CYS A 150 0.54 -5.48 -17.07
CA CYS A 150 -0.24 -6.49 -17.77
C CYS A 150 0.24 -7.90 -17.39
N GLY A 151 -0.65 -8.69 -16.77
CA GLY A 151 -0.32 -10.00 -16.21
C GLY A 151 0.19 -9.94 -14.77
N ILE A 152 0.77 -11.03 -14.27
CA ILE A 152 1.37 -11.12 -12.92
C ILE A 152 2.83 -10.69 -13.00
N ASP A 153 3.59 -11.39 -13.85
CA ASP A 153 4.99 -11.09 -14.17
C ASP A 153 5.11 -10.52 -15.59
N SER A 154 4.25 -10.97 -16.53
CA SER A 154 4.26 -10.49 -17.91
C SER A 154 2.92 -10.71 -18.61
N TYR A 155 2.72 -10.05 -19.75
CA TYR A 155 1.54 -10.24 -20.59
C TYR A 155 1.36 -11.71 -21.02
N THR A 156 2.44 -12.51 -21.01
CA THR A 156 2.40 -13.94 -21.36
C THR A 156 1.56 -14.78 -20.41
N ASP A 157 1.37 -14.32 -19.17
CA ASP A 157 0.59 -15.03 -18.15
C ASP A 157 -0.86 -15.21 -18.59
N TRP A 158 -1.38 -14.30 -19.41
CA TRP A 158 -2.72 -14.41 -20.00
C TRP A 158 -2.89 -15.64 -20.87
N PHE A 159 -1.85 -16.07 -21.60
CA PHE A 159 -1.90 -17.28 -22.42
C PHE A 159 -1.88 -18.58 -21.61
N GLN A 160 -1.61 -18.50 -20.30
CA GLN A 160 -1.76 -19.64 -19.38
C GLN A 160 -3.18 -19.73 -18.78
N THR A 161 -4.03 -18.75 -19.05
CA THR A 161 -5.44 -18.76 -18.64
C THR A 161 -6.33 -19.32 -19.74
N THR A 162 -7.53 -19.80 -19.39
CA THR A 162 -8.54 -20.23 -20.38
C THR A 162 -8.87 -19.09 -21.35
N TYR A 163 -9.00 -17.86 -20.84
CA TYR A 163 -9.30 -16.67 -21.66
C TYR A 163 -8.26 -16.44 -22.76
N GLY A 164 -6.96 -16.36 -22.41
CA GLY A 164 -5.93 -16.05 -23.39
C GLY A 164 -5.50 -17.25 -24.23
N SER A 165 -5.62 -18.48 -23.72
CA SER A 165 -5.28 -19.69 -24.48
C SER A 165 -6.30 -20.00 -25.59
N GLU A 166 -7.60 -19.88 -25.31
CA GLU A 166 -8.66 -20.18 -26.29
C GLU A 166 -8.83 -19.04 -27.30
N LEU A 167 -8.81 -17.79 -26.85
CA LEU A 167 -9.08 -16.63 -27.70
C LEU A 167 -7.81 -16.03 -28.34
N ARG A 168 -6.62 -16.48 -27.91
CA ARG A 168 -5.30 -15.91 -28.28
C ARG A 168 -5.22 -14.40 -28.06
N GLN A 169 -5.84 -13.92 -26.98
CA GLN A 169 -6.02 -12.51 -26.69
C GLN A 169 -5.58 -12.18 -25.26
N VAL A 170 -5.27 -10.90 -25.05
CA VAL A 170 -5.05 -10.31 -23.72
C VAL A 170 -6.19 -9.33 -23.42
N PRO A 171 -6.46 -9.02 -22.15
CA PRO A 171 -7.49 -8.04 -21.81
C PRO A 171 -7.21 -6.66 -22.40
N GLU A 172 -8.27 -5.92 -22.71
CA GLU A 172 -8.19 -4.60 -23.33
C GLU A 172 -7.39 -3.58 -22.51
N SER A 173 -7.32 -3.74 -21.19
CA SER A 173 -6.48 -2.94 -20.27
C SER A 173 -5.00 -2.94 -20.64
N CYS A 174 -4.52 -4.04 -21.24
CA CYS A 174 -3.14 -4.21 -21.70
C CYS A 174 -2.83 -3.51 -23.03
N CYS A 175 -3.85 -3.02 -23.72
CA CYS A 175 -3.76 -2.64 -25.13
C CYS A 175 -3.65 -1.13 -25.29
N LYS A 176 -3.08 -0.69 -26.42
CA LYS A 176 -3.17 0.71 -26.83
C LYS A 176 -4.64 1.06 -27.10
N LYS A 177 -5.06 2.29 -26.78
CA LYS A 177 -6.45 2.72 -26.98
C LYS A 177 -6.85 2.61 -28.46
N SER A 178 -8.07 2.11 -28.67
CA SER A 178 -8.80 2.00 -29.96
C SER A 178 -8.22 0.99 -30.94
N LEU A 179 -8.62 -0.28 -30.80
CA LEU A 179 -8.41 -1.32 -31.79
C LEU A 179 -9.78 -1.79 -32.31
N ASN A 180 -9.94 -1.88 -33.63
CA ASN A 180 -11.13 -2.48 -34.26
C ASN A 180 -10.97 -4.00 -34.44
N HIS A 181 -9.99 -4.60 -33.75
CA HIS A 181 -9.68 -6.01 -33.78
C HIS A 181 -9.33 -6.49 -32.37
N PRO A 182 -9.38 -7.81 -32.12
CA PRO A 182 -8.99 -8.35 -30.83
C PRO A 182 -7.54 -8.04 -30.52
N CYS A 183 -7.24 -7.78 -29.24
CA CYS A 183 -5.92 -7.33 -28.86
C CYS A 183 -4.90 -8.47 -28.79
N THR A 184 -3.79 -8.28 -29.50
CA THR A 184 -2.71 -9.24 -29.64
C THR A 184 -1.38 -8.66 -29.12
N ARG A 185 -0.32 -9.48 -29.10
CA ARG A 185 1.03 -9.07 -28.64
C ARG A 185 1.54 -7.79 -29.31
N THR A 186 1.22 -7.55 -30.57
CA THR A 186 1.65 -6.36 -31.35
C THR A 186 1.02 -5.06 -30.88
N ASP A 187 -0.08 -5.17 -30.13
CA ASP A 187 -0.96 -4.05 -29.77
C ASP A 187 -0.81 -3.63 -28.31
N LEU A 188 0.06 -4.33 -27.57
CA LEU A 188 0.42 -4.03 -26.19
C LEU A 188 1.01 -2.62 -26.07
N LYS A 189 0.72 -1.94 -24.95
CA LYS A 189 1.43 -0.69 -24.61
C LYS A 189 2.93 -0.97 -24.48
N LYS A 190 3.77 -0.03 -24.91
CA LYS A 190 5.23 -0.19 -24.93
C LYS A 190 5.82 -0.53 -23.55
N GLU A 191 5.17 -0.07 -22.48
CA GLU A 191 5.52 -0.33 -21.09
C GLU A 191 5.38 -1.80 -20.66
N TYR A 192 4.59 -2.60 -21.40
CA TYR A 192 4.36 -4.02 -21.10
C TYR A 192 5.21 -4.97 -21.94
N LEU A 193 6.00 -4.44 -22.87
CA LEU A 193 6.92 -5.22 -23.69
C LEU A 193 8.28 -5.35 -22.96
N PRO A 194 8.92 -6.52 -22.98
CA PRO A 194 10.29 -6.63 -22.49
C PRO A 194 11.18 -5.65 -23.27
N ALA A 195 12.09 -4.95 -22.58
CA ALA A 195 13.06 -4.09 -23.23
C ALA A 195 13.79 -4.90 -24.31
N ASP A 196 13.66 -4.49 -25.56
CA ASP A 196 14.28 -5.19 -26.68
C ASP A 196 15.80 -5.17 -26.48
N ILE A 197 16.39 -6.36 -26.31
CA ILE A 197 17.84 -6.56 -26.21
C ILE A 197 18.55 -6.06 -27.48
N ASN A 198 17.82 -5.84 -28.58
CA ASN A 198 18.39 -5.36 -29.84
C ASN A 198 18.54 -3.82 -29.95
N SER A 199 18.19 -3.03 -28.92
CA SER A 199 18.45 -1.58 -28.92
C SER A 199 19.87 -1.20 -28.43
N LYS A 200 20.75 -2.17 -28.13
CA LYS A 200 22.15 -1.96 -27.71
C LYS A 200 23.21 -2.36 -28.74
N VAL A 201 22.85 -2.57 -30.00
CA VAL A 201 23.81 -2.69 -31.10
C VAL A 201 23.31 -1.86 -32.28
N GLY A 202 23.81 -0.63 -32.35
CA GLY A 202 23.51 0.37 -33.38
C GLY A 202 24.15 1.69 -33.03
#